data_AF-A0A7X8R4A0-F1
#
_entry.id   AF-A0A7X8R4A0-F1
#
_cell.length_a   1.000
_cell.length_b   1.000
_cell.length_c   1.000
_cell.angle_alpha   90.00
_cell.angle_beta   90.00
_cell.angle_gamma   90.00
#
_symmetry.space_group_name_H-M   'P 1'
#
loop_
_entity.id
_entity.type
_entity.pdbx_description
1 polymer ?
#
loop_
_entity_poly.entity_id
_entity_poly.type
_entity_poly.pdbx_seq_one_letter_code
_entity_poly.pdbx_strand_id
1 'polypeptide(L)'
;MNSIQTSPLSEIMLEKDGKIRTKSSRAGDYVVVAICVFLILIYLAPFVNIISRSLSSPNALVNNRVSFWPVDFTLDSYVYVFIPAASKVPEAAVRYINWLAKPEVYRFLQFGEEGKNHKIVNGLPATIPADGPTIQNSVNNIDYTISMNGIWLGDEETTAKAIANGYTCDPEYIVQAIRCSLNDAEAGLVVPVTLSVAGPYTEDLKAKGEEGTCNAVRAPEGQFDAIWDAFIAEWRASGADEIIAERAAKYVDPF
;
A
#
# COMPACT_ATOMS: atom_id res chain seq x y z
N MET A 1 -47.96 -19.31 63.39
CA MET A 1 -46.49 -19.41 63.49
C MET A 1 -46.18 -20.89 63.68
N ASN A 2 -45.57 -21.65 62.78
CA ASN A 2 -44.57 -21.33 61.77
C ASN A 2 -44.87 -21.97 60.40
N SER A 3 -44.43 -21.25 59.37
CA SER A 3 -44.48 -21.51 57.94
C SER A 3 -43.62 -22.70 57.51
N ILE A 4 -44.18 -23.60 56.69
CA ILE A 4 -43.38 -24.41 55.77
C ILE A 4 -43.41 -23.66 54.43
N GLN A 5 -42.32 -22.97 54.11
CA GLN A 5 -42.07 -22.42 52.79
C GLN A 5 -41.95 -23.58 51.80
N THR A 6 -42.92 -23.72 50.92
CA THR A 6 -42.79 -24.51 49.70
C THR A 6 -41.80 -23.81 48.77
N SER A 7 -40.74 -24.53 48.42
CA SER A 7 -39.69 -24.10 47.48
C SER A 7 -40.28 -23.70 46.11
N PRO A 8 -39.70 -22.70 45.41
CA PRO A 8 -40.14 -22.23 44.09
C PRO A 8 -40.04 -23.28 42.97
N LEU A 9 -39.53 -24.47 43.27
CA LEU A 9 -39.43 -25.58 42.31
C LEU A 9 -40.76 -26.31 42.06
N SER A 10 -41.78 -26.14 42.91
CA SER A 10 -43.08 -26.81 42.73
C SER A 10 -44.03 -26.09 41.78
N GLU A 11 -43.78 -24.82 41.42
CA GLU A 11 -44.55 -24.08 40.41
C GLU A 11 -44.10 -24.35 38.98
N ILE A 12 -42.93 -24.98 38.79
CA ILE A 12 -42.35 -25.19 37.45
C ILE A 12 -42.89 -26.47 36.77
N MET A 13 -43.68 -27.30 37.46
CA MET A 13 -44.06 -28.64 36.99
C MET A 13 -45.55 -28.80 36.66
N LEU A 14 -46.29 -27.72 36.39
CA LEU A 14 -47.69 -27.78 35.96
C LEU A 14 -48.02 -26.73 34.88
N GLU A 15 -47.43 -26.87 33.69
CA GLU A 15 -48.12 -26.43 32.48
C GLU A 15 -47.89 -27.46 31.36
N LYS A 16 -48.87 -28.36 31.27
CA LYS A 16 -49.00 -29.42 30.27
C LYS A 16 -49.86 -28.86 29.13
N ASP A 17 -49.43 -29.04 27.89
CA ASP A 17 -50.17 -28.80 26.63
C ASP A 17 -50.48 -27.34 26.22
N GLY A 18 -49.56 -26.42 26.49
CA GLY A 18 -49.53 -25.12 25.81
C GLY A 18 -48.57 -25.14 24.63
N LYS A 19 -49.06 -25.36 23.39
CA LYS A 19 -48.34 -24.78 22.24
C LYS A 19 -48.25 -23.28 22.51
N ILE A 20 -47.08 -22.78 22.92
CA ILE A 20 -46.79 -21.35 22.90
C ILE A 20 -46.72 -20.95 21.42
N ARG A 21 -47.88 -20.84 20.77
CA ARG A 21 -48.03 -20.03 19.57
C ARG A 21 -48.01 -18.62 20.09
N THR A 22 -46.82 -18.04 20.19
CA THR A 22 -46.73 -16.60 20.02
C THR A 22 -47.55 -16.29 18.77
N LYS A 23 -48.57 -15.45 18.89
CA LYS A 23 -49.10 -14.75 17.72
C LYS A 23 -47.93 -13.89 17.26
N SER A 24 -46.97 -14.48 16.53
CA SER A 24 -45.94 -13.74 15.84
C SER A 24 -46.74 -12.80 14.95
N SER A 25 -46.74 -11.52 15.31
CA SER A 25 -47.23 -10.52 14.40
C SER A 25 -46.29 -10.63 13.21
N ARG A 26 -46.74 -11.23 12.11
CA ARG A 26 -45.93 -11.36 10.89
C ARG A 26 -45.28 -10.01 10.54
N ALA A 27 -46.01 -8.92 10.80
CA ALA A 27 -45.52 -7.55 10.72
C ALA A 27 -44.25 -7.27 11.56
N GLY A 28 -44.21 -7.68 12.83
CA GLY A 28 -43.03 -7.52 13.70
C GLY A 28 -41.82 -8.31 13.20
N ASP A 29 -42.03 -9.54 12.73
CA ASP A 29 -40.95 -10.35 12.15
C ASP A 29 -40.41 -9.71 10.86
N TYR A 30 -41.29 -9.16 10.01
CA TYR A 30 -40.86 -8.39 8.82
C TYR A 30 -40.09 -7.13 9.19
N VAL A 31 -40.47 -6.43 10.27
CA VAL A 31 -39.73 -5.25 10.75
C VAL A 31 -38.35 -5.64 11.26
N VAL A 32 -38.23 -6.71 12.04
CA VAL A 32 -36.92 -7.20 12.54
C VAL A 32 -36.05 -7.65 11.37
N VAL A 33 -36.58 -8.40 10.41
CA VAL A 33 -35.85 -8.81 9.21
C VAL A 33 -35.40 -7.58 8.39
N ALA A 34 -36.26 -6.57 8.23
CA ALA A 34 -35.90 -5.34 7.54
C ALA A 34 -34.75 -4.59 8.23
N ILE A 35 -34.76 -4.51 9.56
CA ILE A 35 -33.67 -3.93 10.35
C ILE A 35 -32.39 -4.75 10.18
N CYS A 36 -32.46 -6.08 10.27
CA CYS A 36 -31.29 -6.94 10.07
C CYS A 36 -30.70 -6.81 8.67
N VAL A 37 -31.53 -6.78 7.62
CA VAL A 37 -31.08 -6.57 6.24
C VAL A 37 -30.44 -5.20 6.08
N PHE A 38 -31.05 -4.16 6.64
CA PHE A 38 -30.48 -2.80 6.60
C PHE A 38 -29.12 -2.72 7.29
N LEU A 39 -28.97 -3.35 8.46
CA LEU A 39 -27.68 -3.44 9.15
C LEU A 39 -26.65 -4.21 8.31
N ILE A 40 -27.02 -5.34 7.72
CA ILE A 40 -26.13 -6.12 6.83
C ILE A 40 -25.65 -5.25 5.65
N LEU A 41 -26.54 -4.48 5.03
CA LEU A 41 -26.17 -3.60 3.92
C LEU A 41 -25.21 -2.48 4.37
N ILE A 42 -25.42 -1.89 5.55
CA ILE A 42 -24.49 -0.90 6.13
C ILE A 42 -23.11 -1.53 6.36
N TYR A 43 -23.05 -2.75 6.89
CA TYR A 43 -21.78 -3.44 7.12
C TYR A 43 -21.10 -3.90 5.83
N LEU A 44 -21.84 -4.17 4.75
CA LEU A 44 -21.28 -4.53 3.45
C LEU A 44 -20.77 -3.33 2.67
N ALA A 45 -21.33 -2.14 2.88
CA ALA A 45 -20.92 -0.91 2.19
C ALA A 45 -19.41 -0.64 2.21
N PRO A 46 -18.67 -0.73 3.35
CA PRO A 46 -17.22 -0.56 3.34
C PRO A 46 -16.50 -1.63 2.50
N PHE A 47 -16.96 -2.88 2.50
CA PHE A 47 -16.37 -3.94 1.67
C PHE A 47 -16.59 -3.70 0.18
N VAL A 48 -17.79 -3.26 -0.22
CA VAL A 48 -18.09 -2.90 -1.61
C VAL A 48 -17.25 -1.69 -2.05
N ASN A 49 -17.04 -0.71 -1.16
CA ASN A 49 -16.15 0.41 -1.42
C ASN A 49 -14.69 -0.04 -1.60
N ILE A 50 -14.19 -0.96 -0.75
CA ILE A 50 -12.85 -1.54 -0.89
C ILE A 50 -12.71 -2.22 -2.25
N ILE A 51 -13.65 -3.11 -2.63
CA ILE A 51 -13.63 -3.80 -3.93
C ILE A 51 -13.67 -2.81 -5.08
N SER A 52 -14.54 -1.79 -4.99
CA SER A 52 -14.64 -0.75 -6.01
C SER A 52 -13.33 0.00 -6.17
N ARG A 53 -12.68 0.36 -5.07
CA ARG A 53 -11.37 1.01 -5.08
C ARG A 53 -10.29 0.13 -5.69
N SER A 54 -10.25 -1.16 -5.32
CA SER A 54 -9.23 -2.07 -5.85
C SER A 54 -9.36 -2.33 -7.36
N LEU A 55 -10.57 -2.22 -7.90
CA LEU A 55 -10.85 -2.39 -9.34
C LEU A 55 -10.87 -1.06 -10.13
N SER A 56 -10.54 0.07 -9.49
CA SER A 56 -10.56 1.40 -10.13
C SER A 56 -9.16 1.87 -10.52
N SER A 57 -9.08 2.75 -11.51
CA SER A 57 -7.79 3.31 -11.93
C SER A 57 -7.13 4.14 -10.83
N PRO A 58 -5.79 4.21 -10.79
CA PRO A 58 -5.07 5.10 -9.87
C PRO A 58 -5.56 6.56 -9.97
N ASN A 59 -5.88 7.03 -11.17
CA ASN A 59 -6.40 8.39 -11.38
C ASN A 59 -7.79 8.58 -10.74
N ALA A 60 -8.68 7.58 -10.83
CA ALA A 60 -9.99 7.65 -10.18
C ALA A 60 -9.89 7.61 -8.65
N LEU A 61 -8.92 6.88 -8.11
CA LEU A 61 -8.65 6.78 -6.67
C LEU A 61 -8.08 8.06 -6.07
N VAL A 62 -7.08 8.65 -6.74
CA VAL A 62 -6.43 9.90 -6.30
C VAL A 62 -7.44 11.04 -6.28
N ASN A 63 -8.31 11.12 -7.29
CA ASN A 63 -9.32 12.18 -7.41
C ASN A 63 -10.59 11.92 -6.58
N ASN A 64 -10.56 10.93 -5.67
CA ASN A 64 -11.66 10.53 -4.81
C ASN A 64 -13.00 10.29 -5.54
N ARG A 65 -12.95 9.80 -6.78
CA ARG A 65 -14.14 9.56 -7.62
C ARG A 65 -14.81 8.22 -7.34
N VAL A 66 -14.16 7.34 -6.58
CA VAL A 66 -14.62 5.98 -6.31
C VAL A 66 -15.42 5.92 -5.02
N SER A 67 -16.68 5.51 -5.13
CA SER A 67 -17.57 5.31 -3.98
C SER A 67 -18.13 3.88 -3.98
N PHE A 68 -19.37 3.69 -4.41
CA PHE A 68 -20.04 2.39 -4.42
C PHE A 68 -19.72 1.55 -5.66
N TRP A 69 -19.34 2.20 -6.77
CA TRP A 69 -19.00 1.53 -8.02
C TRP A 69 -17.54 1.80 -8.41
N PRO A 70 -16.85 0.84 -9.06
CA PRO A 70 -15.54 1.09 -9.62
C PRO A 70 -15.64 2.15 -10.72
N VAL A 71 -14.65 3.05 -10.76
CA VAL A 71 -14.53 4.11 -11.76
C VAL A 71 -13.27 3.87 -12.55
N ASP A 72 -13.37 3.91 -13.88
CA ASP A 72 -12.29 3.56 -14.81
C ASP A 72 -11.73 2.17 -14.48
N PHE A 73 -12.56 1.14 -14.66
CA PHE A 73 -12.22 -0.23 -14.27
C PHE A 73 -10.85 -0.64 -14.82
N THR A 74 -9.97 -1.11 -13.95
CA THR A 74 -8.68 -1.65 -14.35
C THR A 74 -8.21 -2.74 -13.40
N LEU A 75 -7.39 -3.65 -13.94
CA LEU A 75 -6.61 -4.61 -13.18
C LEU A 75 -5.12 -4.24 -13.15
N ASP A 76 -4.72 -3.12 -13.74
CA ASP A 76 -3.33 -2.69 -13.85
C ASP A 76 -2.72 -2.38 -12.48
N SER A 77 -3.54 -1.94 -11.53
CA SER A 77 -3.17 -1.75 -10.12
C SER A 77 -2.65 -3.03 -9.45
N TYR A 78 -2.90 -4.20 -10.04
CA TYR A 78 -2.43 -5.50 -9.55
C TYR A 78 -1.19 -6.02 -10.31
N VAL A 79 -0.66 -5.26 -11.28
CA VAL A 79 0.44 -5.68 -12.15
C VAL A 79 1.57 -4.63 -12.13
N TYR A 80 2.34 -4.60 -11.04
CA TYR A 80 3.59 -3.82 -10.97
C TYR A 80 4.82 -4.60 -11.44
N VAL A 81 4.71 -5.92 -11.59
CA VAL A 81 5.75 -6.80 -12.14
C VAL A 81 5.27 -7.35 -13.48
N PHE A 82 5.96 -6.99 -14.56
CA PHE A 82 5.60 -7.43 -15.91
C PHE A 82 6.15 -8.82 -16.19
N ILE A 83 5.28 -9.71 -16.65
CA ILE A 83 5.69 -10.95 -17.29
C ILE A 83 5.82 -10.65 -18.79
N PRO A 84 6.98 -10.89 -19.42
CA PRO A 84 7.14 -10.63 -20.84
C PRO A 84 6.07 -11.34 -21.66
N ALA A 85 5.51 -10.66 -22.67
CA ALA A 85 4.54 -11.28 -23.58
C ALA A 85 5.11 -12.53 -24.29
N ALA A 86 6.44 -12.61 -24.41
CA ALA A 86 7.15 -13.77 -24.94
C ALA A 86 7.27 -14.96 -23.96
N SER A 87 6.83 -14.82 -22.71
CA SER A 87 6.88 -15.90 -21.72
C SER A 87 6.02 -17.08 -22.16
N LYS A 88 6.60 -18.26 -22.15
CA LYS A 88 5.90 -19.52 -22.47
C LYS A 88 5.08 -20.07 -21.29
N VAL A 89 5.27 -19.51 -20.09
CA VAL A 89 4.68 -20.00 -18.82
C VAL A 89 4.17 -18.85 -17.93
N PRO A 90 3.35 -17.91 -18.46
CA PRO A 90 2.94 -16.72 -17.71
C PRO A 90 2.19 -17.06 -16.42
N GLU A 91 1.34 -18.09 -16.43
CA GLU A 91 0.60 -18.50 -15.24
C GLU A 91 1.52 -18.95 -14.09
N ALA A 92 2.58 -19.71 -14.40
CA ALA A 92 3.55 -20.15 -13.39
C ALA A 92 4.33 -18.96 -12.81
N ALA A 93 4.67 -17.96 -13.63
CA ALA A 93 5.30 -16.74 -13.17
C ALA A 93 4.40 -15.94 -12.21
N VAL A 94 3.10 -15.81 -12.52
CA VAL A 94 2.12 -15.19 -11.59
C VAL A 94 2.02 -15.98 -10.29
N ARG A 95 1.92 -17.31 -10.36
CA ARG A 95 1.85 -18.17 -9.17
C ARG A 95 3.11 -18.04 -8.29
N TYR A 96 4.28 -17.88 -8.90
CA TYR A 96 5.54 -17.64 -8.19
C TYR A 96 5.56 -16.27 -7.50
N ILE A 97 5.16 -15.20 -8.19
CA ILE A 97 5.04 -13.86 -7.59
C ILE A 97 4.04 -13.87 -6.43
N ASN A 98 2.91 -14.55 -6.61
CA ASN A 98 1.91 -14.72 -5.55
C ASN A 98 2.45 -15.53 -4.35
N TRP A 99 3.32 -16.51 -4.59
CA TRP A 99 4.02 -17.23 -3.53
C TRP A 99 5.02 -16.33 -2.78
N LEU A 100 5.78 -15.48 -3.49
CA LEU A 100 6.69 -14.50 -2.88
C LEU A 100 5.94 -13.51 -1.96
N ALA A 101 4.69 -13.17 -2.28
CA ALA A 101 3.87 -12.25 -1.49
C ALA A 101 3.31 -12.85 -0.19
N LYS A 102 3.55 -14.14 0.11
CA LYS A 102 3.08 -14.75 1.36
C LYS A 102 3.91 -14.30 2.57
N PRO A 103 3.30 -14.02 3.74
CA PRO A 103 4.01 -13.56 4.93
C PRO A 103 5.20 -14.40 5.37
N GLU A 104 5.07 -15.72 5.36
CA GLU A 104 6.15 -16.63 5.72
C GLU A 104 7.32 -16.57 4.73
N VAL A 105 7.05 -16.30 3.45
CA VAL A 105 8.06 -16.24 2.40
C VAL A 105 8.79 -14.92 2.44
N TYR A 106 8.07 -13.80 2.40
CA TYR A 106 8.73 -12.49 2.40
C TYR A 106 9.46 -12.22 3.71
N ARG A 107 8.98 -12.72 4.87
CA ARG A 107 9.68 -12.53 6.15
C ARG A 107 10.99 -13.30 6.18
N PHE A 108 10.99 -14.53 5.69
CA PHE A 108 12.22 -15.30 5.55
C PHE A 108 13.18 -14.62 4.58
N LEU A 109 12.69 -14.11 3.44
CA LEU A 109 13.54 -13.40 2.49
C LEU A 109 14.13 -12.11 3.09
N GLN A 110 13.35 -11.32 3.83
CA GLN A 110 13.80 -10.10 4.52
C GLN A 110 14.88 -10.38 5.57
N PHE A 111 14.66 -11.36 6.45
CA PHE A 111 15.46 -11.53 7.67
C PHE A 111 16.38 -12.74 7.66
N GLY A 112 16.26 -13.65 6.69
CA GLY A 112 17.05 -14.88 6.62
C GLY A 112 16.83 -15.82 7.81
N GLU A 113 17.88 -16.55 8.19
CA GLU A 113 17.84 -17.52 9.27
C GLU A 113 18.06 -16.88 10.65
N GLU A 114 17.24 -17.25 11.64
CA GLU A 114 17.42 -16.81 13.03
C GLU A 114 18.76 -17.34 13.58
N GLY A 115 19.51 -16.47 14.26
CA GLY A 115 20.86 -16.75 14.79
C GLY A 115 21.99 -16.57 13.78
N LYS A 116 21.70 -16.44 12.48
CA LYS A 116 22.70 -16.17 11.43
C LYS A 116 22.53 -14.80 10.79
N ASN A 117 21.29 -14.46 10.43
CA ASN A 117 20.93 -13.23 9.74
C ASN A 117 20.20 -12.24 10.62
N HIS A 118 19.43 -12.74 11.59
CA HIS A 118 18.72 -11.92 12.55
C HIS A 118 18.66 -12.59 13.93
N LYS A 119 18.29 -11.81 14.93
CA LYS A 119 17.89 -12.29 16.27
C LYS A 119 16.54 -11.69 16.64
N ILE A 120 15.87 -12.24 17.64
CA ILE A 120 14.65 -11.64 18.17
C ILE A 120 15.00 -10.65 19.29
N VAL A 121 14.54 -9.40 19.16
CA VAL A 121 14.65 -8.35 20.16
C VAL A 121 13.25 -7.79 20.40
N ASN A 122 12.78 -7.82 21.65
CA ASN A 122 11.44 -7.38 22.03
C ASN A 122 10.32 -8.05 21.22
N GLY A 123 10.49 -9.34 20.88
CA GLY A 123 9.53 -10.11 20.09
C GLY A 123 9.56 -9.83 18.58
N LEU A 124 10.48 -9.00 18.10
CA LEU A 124 10.61 -8.62 16.69
C LEU A 124 11.99 -8.96 16.14
N PRO A 125 12.10 -9.27 14.84
CA PRO A 125 13.38 -9.54 14.21
C PRO A 125 14.26 -8.28 14.20
N ALA A 126 15.56 -8.49 14.42
CA ALA A 126 16.61 -7.49 14.38
C ALA A 126 17.79 -8.07 13.59
N THR A 127 18.11 -7.46 12.45
CA THR A 127 19.18 -7.91 11.56
C THR A 127 20.53 -7.88 12.29
N ILE A 128 21.36 -8.90 12.07
CA ILE A 128 22.73 -8.98 12.56
C ILE A 128 23.68 -9.20 11.37
N PRO A 129 24.96 -8.84 11.49
CA PRO A 129 25.94 -9.18 10.46
C PRO A 129 26.00 -10.70 10.26
N ALA A 130 25.66 -11.15 9.06
CA ALA A 130 25.81 -12.54 8.64
C ALA A 130 27.18 -12.74 7.97
N ASP A 131 27.69 -13.96 8.01
CA ASP A 131 28.90 -14.38 7.31
C ASP A 131 28.66 -15.61 6.41
N GLY A 132 29.68 -15.94 5.61
CA GLY A 132 29.69 -17.13 4.75
C GLY A 132 28.49 -17.21 3.79
N PRO A 133 27.88 -18.40 3.61
CA PRO A 133 26.84 -18.63 2.59
C PRO A 133 25.50 -17.97 2.93
N THR A 134 25.33 -17.43 4.14
CA THR A 134 24.10 -16.78 4.59
C THR A 134 24.10 -15.27 4.41
N ILE A 135 25.18 -14.68 3.88
CA ILE A 135 25.22 -13.25 3.56
C ILE A 135 24.08 -12.89 2.59
N GLN A 136 23.31 -11.87 2.94
CA GLN A 136 22.32 -11.25 2.05
C GLN A 136 23.01 -10.14 1.24
N ASN A 137 22.61 -10.00 -0.03
CA ASN A 137 23.29 -9.09 -0.98
C ASN A 137 23.03 -7.60 -0.70
N SER A 138 21.93 -7.29 -0.02
CA SER A 138 21.54 -5.92 0.31
C SER A 138 20.90 -5.87 1.70
N VAL A 139 20.81 -4.67 2.26
CA VAL A 139 20.16 -4.44 3.57
C VAL A 139 18.72 -4.92 3.49
N ASN A 140 18.33 -5.81 4.41
CA ASN A 140 17.01 -6.49 4.43
C ASN A 140 16.69 -7.27 3.14
N ASN A 141 17.72 -7.61 2.35
CA ASN A 141 17.63 -8.46 1.16
C ASN A 141 16.60 -8.01 0.12
N ILE A 142 16.48 -6.69 -0.08
CA ILE A 142 15.44 -6.08 -0.91
C ILE A 142 15.47 -6.53 -2.37
N ASP A 143 16.59 -7.04 -2.86
CA ASP A 143 16.72 -7.57 -4.23
C ASP A 143 15.91 -8.86 -4.45
N TYR A 144 15.59 -9.58 -3.38
CA TYR A 144 14.79 -10.80 -3.42
C TYR A 144 13.34 -10.58 -2.97
N THR A 145 13.03 -9.45 -2.34
CA THR A 145 11.67 -9.10 -1.90
C THR A 145 10.96 -8.21 -2.93
N ILE A 146 10.85 -8.68 -4.18
CA ILE A 146 10.40 -7.89 -5.35
C ILE A 146 9.08 -7.12 -5.11
N SER A 147 8.18 -7.65 -4.27
CA SER A 147 6.88 -7.03 -3.98
C SER A 147 6.94 -5.86 -2.98
N MET A 148 8.08 -5.58 -2.35
CA MET A 148 8.20 -4.56 -1.32
C MET A 148 9.60 -3.98 -1.24
N ASN A 149 9.69 -2.69 -0.90
CA ASN A 149 10.96 -2.03 -0.66
C ASN A 149 11.10 -1.78 0.84
N GLY A 150 11.95 -2.57 1.50
CA GLY A 150 12.21 -2.50 2.93
C GLY A 150 11.54 -3.60 3.75
N ILE A 151 11.37 -3.35 5.05
CA ILE A 151 10.76 -4.29 5.98
C ILE A 151 9.24 -4.12 5.98
N TRP A 152 8.50 -5.24 5.98
CA TRP A 152 7.06 -5.24 6.21
C TRP A 152 6.66 -6.42 7.07
N LEU A 153 6.06 -6.15 8.24
CA LEU A 153 5.60 -7.19 9.17
C LEU A 153 4.08 -7.35 9.21
N GLY A 154 3.32 -6.55 8.47
CA GLY A 154 1.86 -6.64 8.38
C GLY A 154 1.12 -5.40 8.89
N ASP A 155 1.79 -4.57 9.68
CA ASP A 155 1.29 -3.29 10.18
C ASP A 155 2.45 -2.30 10.37
N GLU A 156 2.13 -1.00 10.37
CA GLU A 156 3.12 0.08 10.42
C GLU A 156 3.86 0.14 11.76
N GLU A 157 3.18 -0.11 12.88
CA GLU A 157 3.77 0.03 14.22
C GLU A 157 4.83 -1.04 14.47
N THR A 158 4.48 -2.29 14.21
CA THR A 158 5.38 -3.44 14.33
C THR A 158 6.54 -3.32 13.36
N THR A 159 6.27 -2.87 12.13
CA THR A 159 7.29 -2.63 11.11
C THR A 159 8.27 -1.54 11.55
N ALA A 160 7.79 -0.39 12.03
CA ALA A 160 8.63 0.70 12.50
C ALA A 160 9.53 0.27 13.67
N LYS A 161 8.99 -0.51 14.62
CA LYS A 161 9.78 -1.06 15.75
C LYS A 161 10.85 -2.06 15.28
N ALA A 162 10.52 -2.92 14.33
CA ALA A 162 11.49 -3.87 13.77
C ALA A 162 12.60 -3.17 12.98
N ILE A 163 12.26 -2.14 12.20
CA ILE A 163 13.24 -1.26 11.55
C ILE A 163 14.15 -0.62 12.59
N ALA A 164 13.57 -0.06 13.65
CA ALA A 164 14.32 0.61 14.71
C ALA A 164 15.33 -0.31 15.42
N ASN A 165 15.01 -1.59 15.59
CA ASN A 165 15.94 -2.58 16.16
C ASN A 165 17.22 -2.80 15.33
N GLY A 166 17.23 -2.42 14.04
CA GLY A 166 18.41 -2.50 13.17
C GLY A 166 19.41 -1.36 13.36
N TYR A 167 19.07 -0.33 14.13
CA TYR A 167 19.92 0.84 14.36
C TYR A 167 20.62 0.77 15.71
N THR A 168 21.79 1.42 15.80
CA THR A 168 22.59 1.49 17.03
C THR A 168 22.20 2.62 17.97
N CYS A 169 21.27 3.49 17.57
CA CYS A 169 20.74 4.58 18.39
C CYS A 169 19.51 4.15 19.18
N ASP A 170 18.95 5.06 19.99
CA ASP A 170 17.67 4.84 20.65
C ASP A 170 16.58 4.55 19.59
N PRO A 171 15.86 3.40 19.68
CA PRO A 171 14.79 3.05 18.76
C PRO A 171 13.71 4.12 18.63
N GLU A 172 13.46 4.90 19.68
CA GLU A 172 12.46 5.96 19.66
C GLU A 172 12.78 7.04 18.60
N TYR A 173 14.06 7.36 18.39
CA TYR A 173 14.46 8.30 17.33
C TYR A 173 14.10 7.80 15.94
N ILE A 174 14.21 6.49 15.70
CA ILE A 174 13.87 5.89 14.40
C ILE A 174 12.36 5.88 14.20
N VAL A 175 11.58 5.50 15.22
CA VAL A 175 10.12 5.51 15.15
C VAL A 175 9.58 6.93 14.91
N GLN A 176 10.18 7.94 15.56
CA GLN A 176 9.82 9.35 15.33
C GLN A 176 10.20 9.81 13.91
N ALA A 177 11.39 9.46 13.42
CA ALA A 177 11.81 9.81 12.07
C ALA A 177 10.86 9.24 11.00
N ILE A 178 10.42 7.98 11.14
CA ILE A 178 9.46 7.35 10.24
C ILE A 178 8.12 8.09 10.25
N ARG A 179 7.60 8.44 11.44
CA ARG A 179 6.37 9.23 11.55
C ARG A 179 6.51 10.59 10.88
N CYS A 180 7.61 11.29 11.13
CA CYS A 180 7.89 12.59 10.51
C CYS A 180 7.99 12.49 8.98
N SER A 181 8.62 11.42 8.45
CA SER A 181 8.76 11.26 6.99
C SER A 181 7.45 10.97 6.27
N LEU A 182 6.44 10.46 7.00
CA LEU A 182 5.11 10.17 6.47
C LEU A 182 4.13 11.33 6.69
N ASN A 183 4.48 12.30 7.55
CA ASN A 183 3.63 13.45 7.81
C ASN A 183 3.62 14.40 6.60
N ASP A 184 2.43 14.82 6.17
CA ASP A 184 2.22 15.65 4.98
C ASP A 184 2.82 15.07 3.69
N ALA A 185 3.00 13.74 3.63
CA ALA A 185 3.44 13.06 2.43
C ALA A 185 2.38 13.18 1.33
N GLU A 186 2.70 13.87 0.24
CA GLU A 186 1.87 13.90 -0.95
C GLU A 186 2.28 12.76 -1.88
N ALA A 187 1.29 12.05 -2.43
CA ALA A 187 1.56 11.09 -3.49
C ALA A 187 2.17 11.83 -4.68
N GLY A 188 3.29 11.31 -5.21
CA GLY A 188 3.92 11.90 -6.39
C GLY A 188 2.92 12.03 -7.53
N LEU A 189 3.02 13.13 -8.30
CA LEU A 189 2.11 13.43 -9.40
C LEU A 189 2.08 12.26 -10.40
N VAL A 190 0.97 11.53 -10.45
CA VAL A 190 0.71 10.61 -11.56
C VAL A 190 0.30 11.49 -12.72
N VAL A 191 1.08 11.50 -13.80
CA VAL A 191 0.68 12.12 -15.07
C VAL A 191 0.11 10.99 -15.94
N PRO A 192 -1.21 10.68 -15.88
CA PRO A 192 -1.79 9.52 -16.55
C PRO A 192 -1.93 9.72 -18.07
N VAL A 193 -1.18 10.64 -18.67
CA VAL A 193 -1.42 11.06 -20.05
C VAL A 193 -0.24 10.71 -20.92
N THR A 194 -0.50 9.87 -21.93
CA THR A 194 0.43 9.64 -23.03
C THR A 194 0.75 10.99 -23.67
N LEU A 195 2.01 11.41 -23.56
CA LEU A 195 2.50 12.61 -24.19
C LEU A 195 2.76 12.29 -25.67
N SER A 196 2.07 12.98 -26.55
CA SER A 196 2.14 12.77 -27.99
C SER A 196 3.49 13.20 -28.58
N VAL A 197 4.16 14.15 -27.92
CA VAL A 197 5.46 14.69 -28.36
C VAL A 197 6.65 14.11 -27.59
N ALA A 198 6.44 13.33 -26.52
CA ALA A 198 7.55 12.89 -25.65
C ALA A 198 8.47 11.85 -26.30
N GLY A 199 7.94 10.96 -27.14
CA GLY A 199 8.71 9.90 -27.79
C GLY A 199 10.03 10.33 -28.43
N PRO A 200 10.07 11.40 -29.26
CA PRO A 200 11.31 11.86 -29.91
C PRO A 200 12.27 12.68 -29.03
N TYR A 201 11.82 13.28 -27.92
CA TYR A 201 12.63 14.25 -27.16
C TYR A 201 13.10 13.75 -25.78
N THR A 202 12.46 12.72 -25.21
CA THR A 202 12.63 12.41 -23.78
C THR A 202 14.02 11.92 -23.41
N GLU A 203 14.66 11.08 -24.23
CA GLU A 203 16.02 10.60 -23.93
C GLU A 203 17.06 11.72 -24.06
N ASP A 204 16.99 12.52 -25.13
CA ASP A 204 17.91 13.65 -25.36
C ASP A 204 17.78 14.73 -24.28
N LEU A 205 16.55 15.08 -23.88
CA LEU A 205 16.31 16.04 -22.80
C LEU A 205 16.77 15.50 -21.44
N LYS A 206 16.67 14.19 -21.21
CA LYS A 206 17.18 13.56 -19.99
C LYS A 206 18.70 13.62 -19.94
N ALA A 207 19.38 13.23 -21.01
CA ALA A 207 20.84 13.28 -21.10
C ALA A 207 21.37 14.72 -20.95
N LYS A 208 20.76 15.69 -21.64
CA LYS A 208 21.08 17.12 -21.47
C LYS A 208 20.83 17.61 -20.05
N GLY A 209 19.75 17.15 -19.42
CA GLY A 209 19.42 17.46 -18.03
C GLY A 209 20.51 16.97 -17.07
N GLU A 210 20.90 15.70 -17.19
CA GLU A 210 21.97 15.10 -16.38
C GLU A 210 23.30 15.85 -16.56
N GLU A 211 23.71 16.09 -17.81
CA GLU A 211 24.96 16.80 -18.11
C GLU A 211 24.94 18.25 -17.61
N GLY A 212 23.88 18.99 -17.91
CA GLY A 212 23.74 20.39 -17.53
C GLY A 212 23.73 20.59 -16.01
N THR A 213 23.04 19.72 -15.29
CA THR A 213 23.01 19.76 -13.82
C THR A 213 24.38 19.44 -13.23
N CYS A 214 25.07 18.41 -13.76
CA CYS A 214 26.45 18.11 -13.37
C CYS A 214 27.40 19.29 -13.64
N ASN A 215 27.25 19.96 -14.78
CA ASN A 215 28.05 21.12 -15.17
C ASN A 215 27.82 22.33 -14.27
N ALA A 216 26.58 22.58 -13.86
CA ALA A 216 26.24 23.64 -12.94
C ALA A 216 26.83 23.36 -11.54
N VAL A 217 26.69 22.13 -11.02
CA VAL A 217 27.24 21.76 -9.70
C VAL A 217 28.76 21.87 -9.64
N ARG A 218 29.46 21.58 -10.75
CA ARG A 218 30.93 21.70 -10.85
C ARG A 218 31.43 23.07 -11.32
N ALA A 219 30.53 24.05 -11.43
CA ALA A 219 30.88 25.39 -11.90
C ALA A 219 31.97 26.01 -11.01
N PRO A 220 32.95 26.72 -11.59
CA PRO A 220 33.86 27.56 -10.81
C PRO A 220 33.09 28.60 -9.99
N GLU A 221 33.71 29.10 -8.92
CA GLU A 221 33.13 30.15 -8.08
C GLU A 221 32.67 31.35 -8.93
N GLY A 222 31.44 31.81 -8.69
CA GLY A 222 30.83 32.91 -9.42
C GLY A 222 30.33 32.60 -10.84
N GLN A 223 30.39 31.34 -11.30
CA GLN A 223 29.96 30.96 -12.66
C GLN A 223 28.69 30.09 -12.71
N PHE A 224 28.14 29.69 -11.55
CA PHE A 224 26.96 28.82 -11.48
C PHE A 224 25.79 29.37 -12.31
N ASP A 225 25.36 30.61 -12.05
CA ASP A 225 24.18 31.20 -12.70
C ASP A 225 24.34 31.24 -14.23
N ALA A 226 25.51 31.66 -14.72
CA ALA A 226 25.78 31.73 -16.15
C ALA A 226 25.73 30.35 -16.83
N ILE A 227 26.28 29.32 -16.18
CA ILE A 227 26.27 27.93 -16.69
C ILE A 227 24.85 27.35 -16.61
N TRP A 228 24.14 27.59 -15.52
CA TRP A 228 22.77 27.13 -15.31
C TRP A 228 21.80 27.75 -16.32
N ASP A 229 21.84 29.06 -16.49
CA ASP A 229 20.94 29.79 -17.40
C ASP A 229 21.19 29.38 -18.86
N ALA A 230 22.46 29.22 -19.27
CA ALA A 230 22.80 28.73 -20.59
C ALA A 230 22.26 27.30 -20.82
N PHE A 231 22.45 26.42 -19.85
CA PHE A 231 21.90 25.06 -19.88
C PHE A 231 20.38 25.06 -20.00
N ILE A 232 19.67 25.80 -19.15
CA ILE A 232 18.20 25.85 -19.18
C ILE A 232 17.69 26.39 -20.51
N ALA A 233 18.33 27.43 -21.05
CA ALA A 233 17.96 27.98 -22.36
C ALA A 233 18.11 26.94 -23.48
N GLU A 234 19.22 26.21 -23.51
CA GLU A 234 19.46 25.14 -24.49
C GLU A 234 18.49 23.97 -24.31
N TRP A 235 18.24 23.55 -23.07
CA TRP A 235 17.32 22.48 -22.73
C TRP A 235 15.89 22.80 -23.16
N ARG A 236 15.44 24.04 -22.93
CA ARG A 236 14.13 24.55 -23.40
C ARG A 236 14.04 24.57 -24.92
N ALA A 237 15.08 25.07 -25.59
CA ALA A 237 15.16 25.09 -27.06
C ALA A 237 15.20 23.69 -27.69
N SER A 238 15.57 22.66 -26.92
CA SER A 238 15.62 21.26 -27.37
C SER A 238 14.25 20.55 -27.32
N GLY A 239 13.15 21.30 -27.23
CA GLY A 239 11.78 20.75 -27.24
C GLY A 239 11.14 20.58 -25.86
N ALA A 240 11.82 20.98 -24.77
CA ALA A 240 11.23 20.86 -23.44
C ALA A 240 10.01 21.77 -23.23
N ASP A 241 9.96 22.93 -23.89
CA ASP A 241 8.80 23.83 -23.83
C ASP A 241 7.52 23.20 -24.37
N GLU A 242 7.63 22.39 -25.42
CA GLU A 242 6.50 21.65 -26.00
C GLU A 242 5.96 20.60 -25.01
N ILE A 243 6.87 19.89 -24.35
CA ILE A 243 6.51 18.91 -23.30
C ILE A 243 5.87 19.61 -22.10
N ILE A 244 6.42 20.76 -21.65
CA ILE A 244 5.87 21.54 -20.54
C ILE A 244 4.44 22.02 -20.89
N ALA A 245 4.25 22.56 -22.09
CA ALA A 245 2.94 23.02 -22.55
C ALA A 245 1.94 21.86 -22.66
N GLU A 246 2.36 20.72 -23.23
CA GLU A 246 1.51 19.54 -23.34
C GLU A 246 1.12 19.00 -21.94
N ARG A 247 2.07 18.93 -21.00
CA ARG A 247 1.81 18.54 -19.60
C ARG A 247 0.83 19.51 -18.95
N ALA A 248 1.01 20.82 -19.10
CA ALA A 248 0.10 21.82 -18.52
C ALA A 248 -1.32 21.74 -19.10
N ALA A 249 -1.46 21.49 -20.41
CA ALA A 249 -2.77 21.35 -21.05
C ALA A 249 -3.49 20.05 -20.68
N LYS A 250 -2.73 18.98 -20.43
CA LYS A 250 -3.24 17.66 -20.03
C LYS A 250 -3.30 17.47 -18.53
N TYR A 251 -2.80 18.43 -17.76
CA TYR A 251 -2.84 18.42 -16.32
C TYR A 251 -4.29 18.46 -15.87
N VAL A 252 -4.68 17.44 -15.10
CA VAL A 252 -5.91 17.43 -14.34
C VAL A 252 -5.46 17.51 -12.90
N ASP A 253 -5.83 18.60 -12.22
CA ASP A 253 -5.58 18.72 -10.78
C ASP A 253 -6.18 17.49 -10.09
N PRO A 254 -5.36 16.72 -9.35
CA PRO A 254 -5.86 15.54 -8.69
C PRO A 254 -6.84 15.83 -7.52
N PHE A 255 -7.08 17.10 -7.18
CA PHE A 255 -7.88 17.52 -6.02
C PHE A 255 -9.10 18.37 -6.39
#